data_AF-A0A7V9CRH8-F1
#
_entry.id   AF-A0A7V9CRH8-F1
#
_cell.length_a   1.000
_cell.length_b   1.000
_cell.length_c   1.000
_cell.angle_alpha   90.00
_cell.angle_beta   90.00
_cell.angle_gamma   90.00
#
_symmetry.space_group_name_H-M   'P 1'
#
loop_
_entity.id
_entity.type
_entity.pdbx_description
1 polymer ?
#
loop_
_entity_poly.entity_id
_entity_poly.type
_entity_poly.pdbx_seq_one_letter_code
_entity_poly.pdbx_strand_id
1 'polypeptide(L)'
;MIRRFLLVAAIATSALVVAGQIGAMSAPKLNGTVGPGFTISLKDSTGKKVTRLKPGKYTFAINDKSAIHDFNLEKGSIHKKLTGVRFKGKKNVTVTLATGTWKFYCDPHETSMMGTFKVAA
;
A
#
# COMPACT_ATOMS: atom_id res chain seq x y z
N MET A 1 78.38 11.73 3.81
CA MET A 1 77.61 12.47 4.83
C MET A 1 76.30 11.73 5.05
N ILE A 2 76.13 11.21 6.26
CA ILE A 2 75.04 10.33 6.69
C ILE A 2 73.83 11.16 7.16
N ARG A 3 72.61 10.73 6.81
CA ARG A 3 71.34 10.90 7.56
C ARG A 3 70.19 10.30 6.72
N ARG A 4 69.81 9.01 6.86
CA ARG A 4 68.92 8.39 7.87
C ARG A 4 67.64 9.19 8.18
N PHE A 5 66.49 8.76 7.64
CA PHE A 5 65.13 8.78 8.23
C PHE A 5 64.25 7.81 7.40
N LEU A 6 64.09 6.54 7.80
CA LEU A 6 62.96 5.97 8.55
C LEU A 6 61.57 6.09 7.88
N LEU A 7 61.16 4.97 7.27
CA LEU A 7 59.83 4.31 7.27
C LEU A 7 58.60 5.12 7.71
N VAL A 8 57.55 5.11 6.88
CA VAL A 8 56.20 4.64 7.29
C VAL A 8 55.48 4.05 6.06
N ALA A 9 55.12 2.77 6.13
CA ALA A 9 54.20 2.12 5.23
C ALA A 9 52.77 2.51 5.58
N ALA A 10 51.99 3.03 4.63
CA ALA A 10 50.56 3.24 4.78
C ALA A 10 49.83 2.31 3.80
N ILE A 11 49.51 1.10 4.28
CA ILE A 11 48.57 0.21 3.62
C ILE A 11 47.18 0.75 3.95
N ALA A 12 46.58 1.49 3.01
CA ALA A 12 45.18 1.88 3.10
C ALA A 12 44.31 0.69 2.69
N THR A 13 43.77 -0.04 3.67
CA THR A 13 42.73 -1.04 3.41
C THR A 13 41.40 -0.32 3.18
N SER A 14 41.01 -0.19 1.91
CA SER A 14 39.69 0.27 1.51
C SER A 14 38.64 -0.80 1.88
N ALA A 15 37.99 -0.66 3.03
CA ALA A 15 36.81 -1.46 3.36
C ALA A 15 35.64 -1.02 2.49
N LEU A 16 35.32 -1.80 1.46
CA LEU A 16 34.16 -1.59 0.61
C LEU A 16 32.90 -1.97 1.41
N VAL A 17 32.29 -1.00 2.09
CA VAL A 17 30.95 -1.15 2.66
C VAL A 17 29.95 -1.22 1.50
N VAL A 18 29.53 -2.44 1.16
CA VAL A 18 28.35 -2.66 0.32
C VAL A 18 27.12 -2.33 1.17
N ALA A 19 26.75 -1.05 1.20
CA ALA A 19 25.43 -0.64 1.66
C ALA A 19 24.42 -1.23 0.67
N GLY A 20 23.79 -2.35 1.06
CA GLY A 20 22.76 -2.99 0.26
C GLY A 20 21.64 -2.01 -0.02
N GLN A 21 21.56 -1.51 -1.26
CA GLN A 21 20.34 -0.92 -1.80
C GLN A 21 19.33 -2.04 -1.96
N ILE A 22 18.66 -2.41 -0.86
CA ILE A 22 17.34 -3.02 -0.91
C ILE A 22 16.42 -1.96 -1.52
N GLY A 23 16.33 -1.95 -2.85
CA GLY A 23 15.36 -1.14 -3.58
C GLY A 23 13.98 -1.40 -2.96
N ALA A 24 13.29 -0.33 -2.58
CA ALA A 24 11.96 -0.44 -1.98
C ALA A 24 11.04 -1.20 -2.94
N MET A 25 10.76 -2.46 -2.64
CA MET A 25 9.84 -3.26 -3.44
C MET A 25 8.46 -2.60 -3.36
N SER A 26 7.86 -2.29 -4.50
CA SER A 26 6.54 -1.66 -4.54
C SER A 26 5.54 -2.51 -3.76
N ALA A 27 4.77 -1.87 -2.88
CA ALA A 27 3.73 -2.56 -2.12
C ALA A 27 2.76 -3.30 -3.06
N PRO A 28 2.34 -4.55 -2.73
CA PRO A 28 1.38 -5.29 -3.52
C PRO A 28 0.11 -4.48 -3.81
N LYS A 29 -0.41 -4.62 -5.03
CA LYS A 29 -1.52 -3.81 -5.52
C LYS A 29 -2.87 -4.50 -5.29
N LEU A 30 -3.84 -3.74 -4.82
CA LEU A 30 -5.24 -4.13 -4.72
C LEU A 30 -6.06 -3.18 -5.59
N ASN A 31 -6.90 -3.73 -6.45
CA ASN A 31 -7.66 -2.99 -7.42
C ASN A 31 -9.08 -2.76 -6.87
N GLY A 32 -9.38 -1.53 -6.48
CA GLY A 32 -10.71 -1.11 -6.05
C GLY A 32 -11.49 -0.51 -7.20
N THR A 33 -12.79 -0.75 -7.27
CA THR A 33 -13.70 -0.05 -8.19
C THR A 33 -14.98 0.29 -7.47
N VAL A 34 -15.47 1.50 -7.67
CA VAL A 34 -16.77 1.96 -7.20
C VAL A 34 -17.48 2.70 -8.34
N GLY A 35 -18.79 2.48 -8.48
CA GLY A 35 -19.58 3.10 -9.55
C GLY A 35 -19.42 2.45 -10.94
N PRO A 36 -20.13 3.01 -11.96
CA PRO A 36 -20.99 4.18 -11.88
C PRO A 36 -22.39 3.90 -11.29
N GLY A 37 -22.86 2.65 -11.32
CA GLY A 37 -24.04 2.22 -10.56
C GLY A 37 -23.68 1.81 -9.12
N PHE A 38 -24.65 1.27 -8.38
CA PHE A 38 -24.51 0.85 -6.98
C PHE A 38 -23.65 -0.42 -6.81
N THR A 39 -22.37 -0.32 -7.19
CA THR A 39 -21.41 -1.43 -7.19
C THR A 39 -20.10 -0.98 -6.58
N ILE A 40 -19.52 -1.86 -5.76
CA ILE A 40 -18.20 -1.68 -5.18
C ILE A 40 -17.47 -3.03 -5.15
N SER A 41 -16.18 -3.03 -5.43
CA SER A 41 -15.40 -4.27 -5.42
C SER A 41 -13.93 -4.01 -5.08
N LEU A 42 -13.28 -5.04 -4.54
CA LEU A 42 -11.86 -5.09 -4.29
C LEU A 42 -11.30 -6.41 -4.82
N LYS A 43 -10.32 -6.32 -5.72
CA LYS A 43 -9.66 -7.45 -6.37
C LYS A 43 -8.15 -7.40 -6.14
N ASP A 44 -7.50 -8.55 -6.11
CA ASP A 44 -6.04 -8.61 -6.12
C ASP A 44 -5.48 -8.36 -7.53
N SER A 45 -4.15 -8.40 -7.66
CA SER A 45 -3.44 -8.23 -8.93
C SER A 45 -3.77 -9.27 -9.99
N THR A 46 -4.33 -10.42 -9.60
CA THR A 46 -4.78 -11.48 -10.52
C THR A 46 -6.24 -11.32 -10.95
N GLY A 47 -6.95 -10.32 -10.41
CA GLY A 47 -8.35 -10.04 -10.71
C GLY A 47 -9.34 -10.81 -9.83
N LYS A 48 -8.85 -11.63 -8.90
CA LYS A 48 -9.68 -12.39 -7.95
C LYS A 48 -10.17 -11.49 -6.82
N LYS A 49 -11.40 -11.73 -6.34
CA LYS A 49 -11.95 -11.02 -5.18
C LYS A 49 -11.04 -11.20 -3.97
N VAL A 50 -10.70 -10.10 -3.31
CA VAL A 50 -9.94 -10.14 -2.06
C VAL A 50 -10.84 -10.68 -0.95
N THR A 51 -10.44 -11.79 -0.34
CA THR A 51 -11.11 -12.37 0.83
C THR A 51 -10.15 -12.51 2.03
N ARG A 52 -8.86 -12.69 1.76
CA ARG A 52 -7.80 -12.81 2.76
C ARG A 52 -6.52 -12.15 2.27
N LEU A 53 -5.83 -11.44 3.15
CA LEU A 53 -4.50 -10.86 2.93
C LEU A 53 -3.60 -11.13 4.15
N LYS A 54 -2.29 -11.04 3.94
CA LYS A 54 -1.32 -10.97 5.04
C LYS A 54 -1.27 -9.55 5.61
N PRO A 55 -0.87 -9.34 6.87
CA PRO A 55 -0.58 -8.00 7.38
C PRO A 55 0.55 -7.35 6.58
N GLY A 56 0.47 -6.04 6.32
CA GLY A 56 1.51 -5.33 5.59
C GLY A 56 1.04 -4.11 4.82
N LYS A 57 1.95 -3.50 4.05
CA LYS A 57 1.64 -2.38 3.16
C LYS A 57 1.02 -2.88 1.86
N TYR A 58 -0.08 -2.25 1.44
CA TYR A 58 -0.75 -2.50 0.17
C TYR A 58 -1.08 -1.18 -0.53
N THR A 59 -0.94 -1.15 -1.85
CA THR A 59 -1.37 -0.02 -2.67
C THR A 59 -2.77 -0.30 -3.21
N PHE A 60 -3.75 0.47 -2.74
CA PHE A 60 -5.12 0.47 -3.25
C PHE A 60 -5.18 1.36 -4.49
N ALA A 61 -5.31 0.73 -5.65
CA ALA A 61 -5.56 1.41 -6.92
C ALA A 61 -7.08 1.47 -7.15
N ILE A 62 -7.66 2.60 -6.76
CA ILE A 62 -9.10 2.84 -6.85
C ILE A 62 -9.42 3.45 -8.21
N ASN A 63 -10.41 2.88 -8.88
CA ASN A 63 -11.06 3.43 -10.06
C ASN A 63 -12.49 3.86 -9.67
N ASP A 64 -12.66 5.14 -9.38
CA ASP A 64 -13.94 5.73 -9.03
C ASP A 64 -14.63 6.26 -10.29
N LYS A 65 -15.78 5.67 -10.62
CA LYS A 65 -16.48 5.96 -11.88
C LYS A 65 -17.65 6.92 -11.69
N SER A 66 -17.92 7.39 -10.46
CA SER A 66 -19.11 8.17 -10.12
C SER A 66 -18.76 9.43 -9.33
N ALA A 67 -19.58 10.49 -9.44
CA ALA A 67 -19.46 11.67 -8.60
C ALA A 67 -20.48 11.69 -7.44
N ILE A 68 -21.08 10.51 -7.16
CA ILE A 68 -22.02 10.26 -6.06
C ILE A 68 -21.61 9.04 -5.20
N HIS A 69 -20.38 8.55 -5.36
CA HIS A 69 -19.86 7.41 -4.63
C HIS A 69 -18.45 7.69 -4.13
N ASP A 70 -18.01 6.89 -3.16
CA ASP A 70 -16.64 6.91 -2.67
C ASP A 70 -16.17 5.52 -2.25
N PHE A 71 -14.89 5.42 -1.90
CA PHE A 71 -14.25 4.21 -1.44
C PHE A 71 -13.56 4.47 -0.11
N ASN A 72 -14.11 3.90 0.96
CA ASN A 72 -13.60 4.00 2.32
C ASN A 72 -13.13 2.63 2.81
N LEU A 73 -12.24 2.64 3.80
CA LEU A 73 -11.80 1.47 4.54
C LEU A 73 -12.07 1.66 6.03
N GLU A 74 -12.50 0.59 6.68
CA GLU A 74 -12.71 0.56 8.13
C GLU A 74 -12.18 -0.75 8.74
N LYS A 75 -11.63 -0.65 9.95
CA LYS A 75 -11.35 -1.77 10.85
C LYS A 75 -11.45 -1.29 12.30
N GLY A 76 -12.51 -1.66 13.01
CA GLY A 76 -12.72 -1.20 14.39
C GLY A 76 -12.79 0.34 14.42
N SER A 77 -11.94 0.98 15.21
CA SER A 77 -11.84 2.45 15.27
C SER A 77 -11.01 3.09 14.14
N ILE A 78 -10.40 2.29 13.25
CA ILE A 78 -9.63 2.81 12.12
C ILE A 78 -10.59 3.09 10.96
N HIS A 79 -10.65 4.34 10.52
CA HIS A 79 -11.37 4.76 9.30
C HIS A 79 -10.41 5.46 8.35
N LYS A 80 -10.48 5.15 7.05
CA LYS A 80 -9.66 5.76 6.01
C LYS A 80 -10.47 6.02 4.75
N LYS A 81 -10.58 7.29 4.38
CA LYS A 81 -11.16 7.75 3.12
C LYS A 81 -10.15 7.62 1.98
N LEU A 82 -10.42 6.79 0.98
CA LEU A 82 -9.53 6.63 -0.18
C LEU A 82 -9.94 7.57 -1.31
N THR A 83 -11.21 7.62 -1.67
CA THR A 83 -11.81 8.66 -2.54
C THR A 83 -12.90 9.41 -1.79
N GLY A 84 -13.32 10.57 -2.27
CA GLY A 84 -14.44 11.32 -1.69
C GLY A 84 -15.62 11.32 -2.64
N VAL A 85 -16.84 11.56 -2.14
CA VAL A 85 -18.08 11.41 -2.92
C VAL A 85 -18.07 12.13 -4.28
N ARG A 86 -17.49 13.34 -4.34
CA ARG A 86 -17.40 14.13 -5.58
C ARG A 86 -16.19 13.79 -6.47
N PHE A 87 -15.33 12.88 -6.05
CA PHE A 87 -14.15 12.46 -6.82
C PHE A 87 -14.56 11.46 -7.90
N LYS A 88 -14.13 11.70 -9.13
CA LYS A 88 -14.24 10.74 -10.23
C LYS A 88 -12.88 10.61 -10.89
N GLY A 89 -12.40 9.38 -11.06
CA GLY A 89 -11.12 9.09 -11.68
C GLY A 89 -10.36 7.97 -10.98
N LYS A 90 -9.05 7.91 -11.25
CA LYS A 90 -8.16 6.90 -10.68
C LYS A 90 -7.32 7.50 -9.55
N LYS A 91 -7.16 6.77 -8.45
CA LYS A 91 -6.33 7.18 -7.31
C LYS A 91 -5.60 5.99 -6.72
N ASN A 92 -4.30 6.14 -6.47
CA ASN A 92 -3.51 5.16 -5.73
C ASN A 92 -3.31 5.65 -4.29
N VAL A 93 -3.60 4.80 -3.30
CA VAL A 93 -3.37 5.08 -1.88
C VAL A 93 -2.70 3.89 -1.23
N THR A 94 -1.54 4.09 -0.62
CA THR A 94 -0.86 3.03 0.14
C THR A 94 -1.37 3.01 1.58
N VAL A 95 -1.82 1.84 2.03
CA VAL A 95 -2.36 1.61 3.37
C VAL A 95 -1.62 0.45 4.02
N THR A 96 -1.25 0.62 5.29
CA THR A 96 -0.74 -0.49 6.11
C THR A 96 -1.92 -1.20 6.76
N LEU A 97 -2.11 -2.47 6.42
CA LEU A 97 -3.18 -3.32 6.92
C LEU A 97 -2.67 -4.15 8.09
N ALA A 98 -3.26 -3.91 9.27
CA ALA A 98 -3.06 -4.73 10.45
C ALA A 98 -4.05 -5.90 10.50
N THR A 99 -3.69 -6.97 11.22
CA THR A 99 -4.55 -8.15 11.46
C THR A 99 -5.95 -7.77 11.90
N GLY A 100 -6.97 -8.42 11.35
CA GLY A 100 -8.39 -8.19 11.68
C GLY A 100 -9.31 -8.23 10.45
N THR A 101 -10.60 -8.04 10.67
CA THR A 101 -11.58 -7.90 9.60
C THR A 101 -11.64 -6.45 9.16
N TRP A 102 -11.36 -6.23 7.88
CA TRP A 102 -11.50 -4.93 7.23
C TRP A 102 -12.79 -4.89 6.41
N LYS A 103 -13.43 -3.73 6.41
CA LYS A 103 -14.58 -3.39 5.57
C LYS A 103 -14.14 -2.36 4.55
N PHE A 104 -14.55 -2.52 3.29
CA PHE A 104 -14.52 -1.45 2.31
C PHE A 104 -15.96 -1.09 1.95
N TYR A 105 -16.25 0.20 1.78
CA TYR A 105 -17.63 0.66 1.61
C TYR A 105 -17.71 2.04 0.97
N CYS A 106 -18.90 2.40 0.51
CA CYS A 106 -19.28 3.73 0.04
C CYS A 106 -20.09 4.43 1.15
N ASP A 107 -19.66 5.60 1.64
CA ASP A 107 -20.29 6.33 2.77
C ASP A 107 -21.79 6.58 2.48
N PRO A 108 -22.22 7.15 1.31
CA PRO A 108 -23.64 7.39 1.03
C PRO A 108 -24.53 6.14 0.91
N HIS A 109 -23.94 4.97 0.69
CA HIS A 109 -24.68 3.74 0.35
C HIS A 109 -24.17 2.53 1.12
N GLU A 110 -23.71 2.74 2.36
CA GLU A 110 -22.92 1.74 3.09
C GLU A 110 -23.66 0.42 3.28
N THR A 111 -24.98 0.45 3.46
CA THR A 111 -25.80 -0.75 3.69
C THR A 111 -25.87 -1.69 2.49
N SER A 112 -25.62 -1.21 1.26
CA SER A 112 -25.70 -1.99 0.03
C SER A 112 -24.39 -2.04 -0.76
N MET A 113 -23.51 -1.04 -0.59
CA MET A 113 -22.23 -0.92 -1.27
C MET A 113 -21.10 -1.11 -0.27
N MET A 114 -20.90 -2.37 0.14
CA MET A 114 -19.83 -2.76 1.04
C MET A 114 -19.27 -4.15 0.73
N GLY A 115 -18.12 -4.45 1.31
CA GLY A 115 -17.58 -5.80 1.40
C GLY A 115 -16.53 -5.90 2.48
N THR A 116 -16.18 -7.13 2.86
CA THR A 116 -15.18 -7.39 3.90
C THR A 116 -14.11 -8.34 3.43
N PHE A 117 -12.93 -8.25 4.06
CA PHE A 117 -11.83 -9.19 3.90
C PHE A 117 -11.07 -9.36 5.21
N LYS A 118 -10.44 -10.52 5.39
CA LYS A 118 -9.65 -10.82 6.58
C LYS A 118 -8.17 -10.51 6.34
N VAL A 119 -7.52 -9.89 7.31
CA VAL A 119 -6.07 -9.75 7.37
C VAL A 119 -5.57 -10.65 8.48
N ALA A 120 -4.75 -11.65 8.15
CA ALA A 120 -4.21 -12.62 9.08
C ALA A 120 -2.89 -13.19 8.55
N ALA A 121 -2.03 -13.68 9.45
CA ALA A 121 -0.77 -14.32 9.09
C ALA A 121 -0.97 -15.56 8.19
#